data_AF-A0A2E7LBL2-F1
#
_entry.id   AF-A0A2E7LBL2-F1
#
_cell.length_a   1.000
_cell.length_b   1.000
_cell.length_c   1.000
_cell.angle_alpha   90.00
_cell.angle_beta   90.00
_cell.angle_gamma   90.00
#
_symmetry.space_group_name_H-M   'P 1'
#
loop_
_entity.id
_entity.type
_entity.pdbx_description
1 polymer ?
#
loop_
_entity_poly.entity_id
_entity_poly.type
_entity_poly.pdbx_seq_one_letter_code
_entity_poly.pdbx_strand_id
1 'polypeptide(L)'
;MSVGSLTNLATGQVQPYGLVERVPNTSLLIDIENGLVPTTISASGLFSDVAAQTLAPGLIPYSVNSEFWSDGAYKTRYLALPGEAQIEFSRDGIWRFPDNSVLVKNFYVEFIKGDPVSRQIVETRFLVKVGATDAWRGLSYKWNDDASDAVLLPDREILPLFIEDPDAVDAFSEYRYFFPGPQDCTLCHTEAAGWVLGMRTAQLNGLRDYDGILDNQLRVLNHIGVFSDSIGEDYSEFPRWENPLDEIVPLPLRARSYLAVNCGHCHRPGGVDRANIDLRYDTPLAETNSVDWSPMLGRLDASGAKIINPGNAEKSTLLLRTLSLTSNRMPPVASSIVDQEGAALIRRWIDGLDASTLVASAPQHQLDSFALEQNYPNPFNAQTTIQYEVETEGPVDLTVYDPLGRLVRTLVQMKQQMPGRYTLRWDGRDDNGLAVASGLFFYRLRTDLRTETRKLLVVR
;
A
#
# COMPACT_ATOMS: atom_id res chain seq x y z
N MET A 1 0.20 0.12 -24.38
CA MET A 1 -0.89 0.09 -25.37
C MET A 1 -2.13 0.67 -24.72
N SER A 2 -2.76 1.68 -25.34
CA SER A 2 -4.03 2.25 -24.87
C SER A 2 -5.06 1.13 -24.77
N VAL A 3 -5.76 1.04 -23.63
CA VAL A 3 -6.90 0.12 -23.45
C VAL A 3 -8.05 0.71 -24.26
N GLY A 4 -7.98 0.52 -25.57
CA GLY A 4 -9.02 0.91 -26.50
C GLY A 4 -10.28 0.10 -26.24
N SER A 5 -11.42 0.80 -26.27
CA SER A 5 -12.80 0.29 -26.34
C SER A 5 -12.89 -1.19 -26.73
N LEU A 6 -13.38 -2.03 -25.81
CA LEU A 6 -13.58 -3.48 -25.99
C LEU A 6 -14.74 -3.83 -26.93
N THR A 7 -15.18 -2.91 -27.77
CA THR A 7 -16.04 -3.24 -28.92
C THR A 7 -15.17 -3.69 -30.08
N ASN A 8 -15.05 -5.00 -30.26
CA ASN A 8 -14.64 -5.57 -31.54
C ASN A 8 -15.77 -5.29 -32.57
N LEU A 9 -15.76 -4.08 -33.15
CA LEU A 9 -16.77 -3.59 -34.10
C LEU A 9 -16.81 -4.36 -35.43
N ALA A 10 -16.06 -5.45 -35.57
CA ALA A 10 -16.00 -6.24 -36.80
C ALA A 10 -16.92 -7.47 -36.82
N THR A 11 -17.39 -8.00 -35.68
CA THR A 11 -18.12 -9.29 -35.66
C THR A 11 -19.38 -9.37 -34.80
N GLY A 12 -19.67 -8.36 -33.97
CA GLY A 12 -20.86 -8.40 -33.09
C GLY A 12 -20.85 -9.54 -32.06
N GLN A 13 -19.72 -10.23 -31.88
CA GLN A 13 -19.55 -11.26 -30.84
C GLN A 13 -19.05 -10.60 -29.55
N VAL A 14 -19.74 -10.87 -28.45
CA VAL A 14 -19.34 -10.47 -27.09
C VAL A 14 -18.02 -11.18 -26.76
N GLN A 15 -17.03 -10.44 -26.26
CA GLN A 15 -15.76 -11.05 -25.82
C GLN A 15 -16.02 -12.01 -24.65
N PRO A 16 -15.56 -13.27 -24.72
CA PRO A 16 -15.74 -14.24 -23.65
C PRO A 16 -15.06 -13.73 -22.37
N TYR A 17 -15.67 -13.97 -21.21
CA TYR A 17 -15.06 -13.63 -19.92
C TYR A 17 -13.97 -14.64 -19.57
N GLY A 18 -12.90 -14.18 -18.90
CA GLY A 18 -11.82 -15.05 -18.46
C GLY A 18 -12.25 -16.16 -17.50
N LEU A 19 -13.23 -15.89 -16.64
CA LEU A 19 -13.91 -16.91 -15.82
C LEU A 19 -15.41 -16.83 -16.11
N VAL A 20 -16.08 -17.97 -16.16
CA VAL A 20 -17.50 -18.06 -16.54
C VAL A 20 -18.42 -17.85 -15.33
N GLU A 21 -18.05 -18.41 -14.18
CA GLU A 21 -18.85 -18.31 -12.96
C GLU A 21 -17.95 -18.36 -11.73
N ARG A 22 -18.49 -17.88 -10.61
CA ARG A 22 -17.83 -17.98 -9.32
C ARG A 22 -18.28 -19.26 -8.63
N VAL A 23 -17.31 -20.10 -8.29
CA VAL A 23 -17.52 -21.21 -7.36
C VAL A 23 -17.44 -20.66 -5.93
N PRO A 24 -18.47 -20.84 -5.08
CA PRO A 24 -18.40 -20.46 -3.67
C PRO A 24 -17.25 -21.16 -2.96
N ASN A 25 -16.42 -20.44 -2.20
CA ASN A 25 -15.36 -21.09 -1.42
C ASN A 25 -15.95 -21.71 -0.15
N THR A 26 -15.88 -23.03 -0.08
CA THR A 26 -16.20 -23.82 1.12
C THR A 26 -15.03 -24.71 1.54
N SER A 27 -13.90 -24.63 0.83
CA SER A 27 -12.74 -25.49 1.05
C SER A 27 -11.81 -24.95 2.11
N LEU A 28 -11.64 -23.63 2.21
CA LEU A 28 -10.66 -23.04 3.11
C LEU A 28 -11.19 -23.04 4.55
N LEU A 29 -10.49 -23.74 5.44
CA LEU A 29 -10.89 -23.96 6.82
C LEU A 29 -10.13 -23.02 7.76
N ILE A 30 -10.47 -21.74 7.70
CA ILE A 30 -9.83 -20.70 8.53
C ILE A 30 -10.90 -19.79 9.14
N ASP A 31 -10.93 -19.72 10.46
CA ASP A 31 -11.76 -18.82 11.23
C ASP A 31 -11.01 -18.43 12.51
N ILE A 32 -10.27 -17.33 12.42
CA ILE A 32 -9.39 -16.89 13.51
C ILE A 32 -10.18 -16.50 14.75
N GLU A 33 -11.38 -15.92 14.58
CA GLU A 33 -12.22 -15.46 15.69
C GLU A 33 -12.73 -16.64 16.51
N ASN A 34 -13.06 -17.75 15.85
CA ASN A 34 -13.50 -18.98 16.49
C ASN A 34 -12.36 -19.97 16.79
N GLY A 35 -11.10 -19.53 16.71
CA GLY A 35 -9.93 -20.32 17.07
C GLY A 35 -9.52 -21.40 16.06
N LEU A 36 -10.11 -21.41 14.86
CA LEU A 36 -9.75 -22.30 13.77
C LEU A 36 -8.60 -21.69 12.96
N VAL A 37 -7.37 -22.01 13.38
CA VAL A 37 -6.15 -21.64 12.65
C VAL A 37 -5.44 -22.95 12.25
N PRO A 38 -5.41 -23.33 10.97
CA PRO A 38 -4.80 -24.58 10.55
C PRO A 38 -3.29 -24.49 10.80
N THR A 39 -2.72 -25.50 11.45
CA THR A 39 -1.28 -25.57 11.74
C THR A 39 -0.46 -26.07 10.56
N THR A 40 -1.11 -26.65 9.54
CA THR A 40 -0.49 -27.06 8.28
C THR A 40 -1.29 -26.62 7.07
N ILE A 41 -0.65 -26.57 5.89
CA ILE A 41 -1.35 -26.27 4.63
C ILE A 41 -2.27 -27.41 4.22
N SER A 42 -1.89 -28.66 4.43
CA SER A 42 -2.77 -29.82 4.21
C SER A 42 -4.07 -29.75 5.03
N ALA A 43 -4.02 -29.20 6.24
CA ALA A 43 -5.20 -29.01 7.10
C ALA A 43 -6.02 -27.75 6.75
N SER A 44 -5.48 -26.85 5.92
CA SER A 44 -6.13 -25.56 5.60
C SER A 44 -7.23 -25.67 4.54
N GLY A 45 -7.23 -26.73 3.74
CA GLY A 45 -8.13 -26.88 2.59
C GLY A 45 -7.83 -25.95 1.40
N LEU A 46 -6.62 -25.39 1.36
CA LEU A 46 -6.14 -24.61 0.20
C LEU A 46 -6.00 -25.46 -1.06
N PHE A 47 -5.45 -26.67 -0.94
CA PHE A 47 -5.22 -27.59 -2.04
C PHE A 47 -6.14 -28.79 -1.94
N SER A 48 -6.69 -29.23 -3.06
CA SER A 48 -7.36 -30.54 -3.17
C SER A 48 -6.33 -31.68 -3.30
N ASP A 49 -5.13 -31.35 -3.82
CA ASP A 49 -3.97 -32.23 -3.84
C ASP A 49 -2.73 -31.38 -3.52
N VAL A 50 -2.16 -31.58 -2.34
CA VAL A 50 -1.01 -30.81 -1.84
C VAL A 50 0.26 -31.16 -2.63
N ALA A 51 0.47 -32.45 -2.93
CA ALA A 51 1.67 -32.91 -3.62
C ALA A 51 1.74 -32.37 -5.06
N ALA A 52 0.58 -32.32 -5.74
CA ALA A 52 0.47 -31.69 -7.06
C ALA A 52 0.25 -30.17 -7.00
N GLN A 53 0.11 -29.58 -5.80
CA GLN A 53 -0.26 -28.18 -5.58
C GLN A 53 -1.53 -27.76 -6.35
N THR A 54 -2.46 -28.71 -6.53
CA THR A 54 -3.72 -28.45 -7.21
C THR A 54 -4.67 -27.77 -6.24
N LEU A 55 -5.06 -26.53 -6.55
CA LEU A 55 -5.95 -25.74 -5.69
C LEU A 55 -7.32 -26.38 -5.54
N ALA A 56 -7.87 -26.25 -4.34
CA ALA A 56 -9.26 -26.59 -4.12
C ALA A 56 -10.20 -25.62 -4.87
N PRO A 57 -11.46 -26.03 -5.16
CA PRO A 57 -12.43 -25.14 -5.81
C PRO A 57 -12.75 -23.87 -5.00
N GLY A 58 -13.13 -22.81 -5.71
CA GLY A 58 -13.56 -21.54 -5.11
C GLY A 58 -12.44 -20.54 -4.78
N LEU A 59 -11.19 -20.87 -5.09
CA LEU A 59 -10.07 -19.91 -5.08
C LEU A 59 -10.06 -19.12 -6.39
N ILE A 60 -10.17 -17.80 -6.30
CA ILE A 60 -10.20 -16.90 -7.46
C ILE A 60 -8.78 -16.38 -7.73
N PRO A 61 -8.14 -16.71 -8.86
CA PRO A 61 -6.80 -16.22 -9.15
C PRO A 61 -6.80 -14.73 -9.48
N TYR A 62 -5.76 -14.03 -9.04
CA TYR A 62 -5.53 -12.64 -9.45
C TYR A 62 -4.03 -12.34 -9.57
N SER A 63 -3.70 -11.31 -10.35
CA SER A 63 -2.38 -10.72 -10.45
C SER A 63 -2.43 -9.24 -10.08
N VAL A 64 -1.27 -8.66 -9.81
CA VAL A 64 -1.11 -7.23 -9.58
C VAL A 64 -0.24 -6.64 -10.69
N ASN A 65 -0.57 -5.43 -11.15
CA ASN A 65 0.19 -4.77 -12.21
C ASN A 65 1.63 -4.47 -11.80
N SER A 66 1.85 -4.05 -10.55
CA SER A 66 3.17 -3.77 -9.98
C SER A 66 3.43 -4.68 -8.79
N GLU A 67 4.46 -5.51 -8.86
CA GLU A 67 4.82 -6.41 -7.77
C GLU A 67 5.68 -5.72 -6.71
N PHE A 68 5.47 -6.06 -5.43
CA PHE A 68 6.39 -5.66 -4.37
C PHE A 68 7.64 -6.56 -4.38
N TRP A 69 8.78 -5.98 -4.00
CA TRP A 69 10.04 -6.68 -3.86
C TRP A 69 9.98 -7.68 -2.70
N SER A 70 10.38 -8.91 -3.00
CA SER A 70 10.50 -10.00 -2.04
C SER A 70 11.66 -10.88 -2.44
N ASP A 71 12.81 -10.23 -2.68
CA ASP A 71 14.07 -10.89 -3.04
C ASP A 71 13.95 -11.84 -4.24
N GLY A 72 13.27 -11.39 -5.30
CA GLY A 72 13.12 -12.16 -6.54
C GLY A 72 12.13 -13.34 -6.47
N ALA A 73 11.50 -13.63 -5.32
CA ALA A 73 10.55 -14.73 -5.23
C ALA A 73 9.36 -14.56 -6.19
N TYR A 74 9.10 -15.59 -7.00
CA TYR A 74 7.92 -15.67 -7.86
C TYR A 74 6.67 -15.91 -7.01
N LYS A 75 5.53 -15.30 -7.36
CA LYS A 75 4.33 -15.29 -6.53
C LYS A 75 3.09 -15.69 -7.33
N THR A 76 2.33 -16.66 -6.83
CA THR A 76 0.93 -16.87 -7.23
C THR A 76 0.00 -16.32 -6.15
N ARG A 77 -1.18 -15.83 -6.55
CA ARG A 77 -2.10 -15.14 -5.65
C ARG A 77 -3.54 -15.54 -5.91
N TYR A 78 -4.29 -15.74 -4.82
CA TYR A 78 -5.69 -16.17 -4.87
C TYR A 78 -6.52 -15.44 -3.82
N LEU A 79 -7.78 -15.18 -4.15
CA LEU A 79 -8.80 -14.68 -3.23
C LEU A 79 -9.73 -15.84 -2.87
N ALA A 80 -9.96 -16.04 -1.58
CA ALA A 80 -11.05 -16.86 -1.05
C ALA A 80 -12.06 -15.93 -0.36
N LEU A 81 -13.31 -15.98 -0.80
CA LEU A 81 -14.43 -15.30 -0.15
C LEU A 81 -15.36 -16.37 0.44
N PRO A 82 -15.85 -16.21 1.68
CA PRO A 82 -16.68 -17.24 2.31
C PRO A 82 -18.00 -17.40 1.57
N GLY A 83 -18.26 -18.61 1.06
CA GLY A 83 -19.44 -18.90 0.28
C GLY A 83 -19.65 -17.89 -0.86
N GLU A 84 -20.81 -17.24 -0.86
CA GLU A 84 -21.21 -16.26 -1.88
C GLU A 84 -20.99 -14.79 -1.46
N ALA A 85 -20.37 -14.54 -0.29
CA ALA A 85 -20.17 -13.19 0.22
C ALA A 85 -19.44 -12.29 -0.79
N GLN A 86 -19.78 -11.02 -0.86
CA GLN A 86 -19.30 -10.10 -1.88
C GLN A 86 -18.47 -8.97 -1.27
N ILE A 87 -17.61 -8.38 -2.10
CA ILE A 87 -16.75 -7.24 -1.75
C ILE A 87 -17.52 -5.93 -2.02
N GLU A 88 -17.42 -4.96 -1.12
CA GLU A 88 -17.84 -3.58 -1.44
C GLU A 88 -16.71 -2.90 -2.23
N PHE A 89 -17.02 -2.57 -3.48
CA PHE A 89 -16.06 -2.01 -4.42
C PHE A 89 -15.73 -0.54 -4.10
N SER A 90 -14.51 -0.13 -4.42
CA SER A 90 -14.12 1.28 -4.45
C SER A 90 -13.25 1.55 -5.67
N ARG A 91 -13.62 2.53 -6.50
CA ARG A 91 -12.84 2.92 -7.69
C ARG A 91 -11.46 3.44 -7.30
N ASP A 92 -11.42 4.39 -6.37
CA ASP A 92 -10.19 5.14 -6.03
C ASP A 92 -9.57 4.71 -4.68
N GLY A 93 -10.35 4.01 -3.85
CA GLY A 93 -9.97 3.68 -2.47
C GLY A 93 -9.50 2.24 -2.27
N ILE A 94 -9.73 1.78 -1.04
CA ILE A 94 -9.61 0.38 -0.63
C ILE A 94 -10.96 -0.31 -0.77
N TRP A 95 -10.94 -1.58 -1.14
CA TRP A 95 -12.15 -2.41 -1.14
C TRP A 95 -12.45 -2.88 0.29
N ARG A 96 -13.73 -3.10 0.60
CA ARG A 96 -14.14 -3.70 1.88
C ARG A 96 -14.51 -5.15 1.65
N PHE A 97 -13.85 -6.02 2.40
CA PHE A 97 -13.98 -7.46 2.25
C PHE A 97 -14.90 -8.01 3.34
N PRO A 98 -15.72 -9.03 3.03
CA PRO A 98 -16.50 -9.72 4.04
C PRO A 98 -15.59 -10.42 5.06
N ASP A 99 -16.11 -10.65 6.26
CA ASP A 99 -15.38 -11.36 7.32
C ASP A 99 -14.95 -12.74 6.86
N ASN A 100 -13.82 -13.24 7.36
CA ASN A 100 -13.21 -14.50 6.92
C ASN A 100 -12.78 -14.55 5.45
N SER A 101 -12.72 -13.42 4.74
CA SER A 101 -12.00 -13.35 3.46
C SER A 101 -10.53 -13.67 3.65
N VAL A 102 -9.94 -14.44 2.73
CA VAL A 102 -8.53 -14.79 2.76
C VAL A 102 -7.84 -14.45 1.44
N LEU A 103 -6.77 -13.67 1.53
CA LEU A 103 -5.84 -13.49 0.43
C LEU A 103 -4.68 -14.47 0.61
N VAL A 104 -4.49 -15.34 -0.38
CA VAL A 104 -3.45 -16.35 -0.42
C VAL A 104 -2.31 -15.87 -1.30
N LYS A 105 -1.07 -16.06 -0.84
CA LYS A 105 0.13 -15.94 -1.67
C LYS A 105 0.99 -17.18 -1.51
N ASN A 106 1.40 -17.78 -2.61
CA ASN A 106 2.44 -18.80 -2.60
C ASN A 106 3.72 -18.19 -3.17
N PHE A 107 4.84 -18.37 -2.47
CA PHE A 107 6.14 -17.85 -2.85
C PHE A 107 7.04 -18.99 -3.31
N TYR A 108 7.64 -18.80 -4.48
CA TYR A 108 8.53 -19.76 -5.11
C TYR A 108 9.90 -19.14 -5.30
N VAL A 109 10.94 -19.92 -5.06
CA VAL A 109 12.34 -19.54 -5.25
C VAL A 109 12.95 -20.40 -6.35
N GLU A 110 13.69 -19.78 -7.26
CA GLU A 110 14.51 -20.47 -8.26
C GLU A 110 15.77 -21.00 -7.59
N PHE A 111 15.95 -22.32 -7.55
CA PHE A 111 17.14 -22.96 -6.98
C PHE A 111 18.31 -23.03 -7.95
N ILE A 112 18.08 -22.70 -9.23
CA ILE A 112 19.10 -22.38 -10.23
C ILE A 112 18.80 -20.97 -10.73
N LYS A 113 19.74 -20.05 -10.53
CA LYS A 113 19.55 -18.62 -10.81
C LYS A 113 19.16 -18.39 -12.27
N GLY A 114 18.00 -17.77 -12.49
CA GLY A 114 17.50 -17.44 -13.82
C GLY A 114 16.84 -18.61 -14.55
N ASP A 115 16.64 -19.76 -13.89
CA ASP A 115 15.90 -20.89 -14.42
C ASP A 115 14.54 -21.05 -13.73
N PRO A 116 13.43 -20.62 -14.38
CA PRO A 116 12.07 -20.79 -13.86
C PRO A 116 11.65 -22.25 -13.62
N VAL A 117 12.27 -23.23 -14.27
CA VAL A 117 11.94 -24.66 -14.09
C VAL A 117 12.46 -25.17 -12.75
N SER A 118 13.51 -24.56 -12.21
CA SER A 118 14.08 -24.88 -10.89
C SER A 118 13.24 -24.36 -9.71
N ARG A 119 12.10 -23.69 -9.98
CA ARG A 119 11.28 -23.08 -8.94
C ARG A 119 10.69 -24.13 -8.00
N GLN A 120 10.85 -23.90 -6.70
CA GLN A 120 10.16 -24.66 -5.67
C GLN A 120 9.41 -23.72 -4.74
N ILE A 121 8.26 -24.17 -4.24
CA ILE A 121 7.49 -23.44 -3.25
C ILE A 121 8.25 -23.47 -1.92
N VAL A 122 8.37 -22.32 -1.26
CA VAL A 122 9.06 -22.20 0.03
C VAL A 122 8.14 -21.66 1.12
N GLU A 123 7.19 -20.80 0.74
CA GLU A 123 6.26 -20.18 1.68
C GLU A 123 4.84 -20.14 1.09
N THR A 124 3.84 -20.43 1.92
CA THR A 124 2.46 -20.01 1.68
C THR A 124 2.06 -19.02 2.76
N ARG A 125 1.47 -17.89 2.37
CA ARG A 125 1.01 -16.85 3.29
C ARG A 125 -0.47 -16.59 3.12
N PHE A 126 -1.20 -16.60 4.22
CA PHE A 126 -2.58 -16.14 4.30
C PHE A 126 -2.62 -14.75 4.91
N LEU A 127 -3.42 -13.86 4.34
CA LEU A 127 -3.88 -12.63 5.00
C LEU A 127 -5.39 -12.77 5.19
N VAL A 128 -5.82 -12.89 6.44
CA VAL A 128 -7.18 -13.26 6.83
C VAL A 128 -7.88 -12.05 7.46
N LYS A 129 -9.08 -11.71 6.99
CA LYS A 129 -9.95 -10.70 7.58
C LYS A 129 -10.57 -11.27 8.86
N VAL A 130 -10.39 -10.59 10.00
CA VAL A 130 -10.77 -11.11 11.32
C VAL A 130 -12.01 -10.41 11.88
N GLY A 131 -13.14 -11.12 11.90
CA GLY A 131 -14.41 -10.69 12.49
C GLY A 131 -14.91 -9.35 11.98
N ALA A 132 -15.90 -8.77 12.65
CA ALA A 132 -16.52 -7.49 12.28
C ALA A 132 -15.59 -6.26 12.43
N THR A 133 -14.33 -6.45 12.84
CA THR A 133 -13.31 -5.39 12.88
C THR A 133 -12.65 -5.23 11.51
N ASP A 134 -12.13 -4.06 11.16
CA ASP A 134 -11.37 -3.87 9.92
C ASP A 134 -9.98 -4.55 9.95
N ALA A 135 -9.63 -5.30 11.01
CA ALA A 135 -8.31 -5.88 11.19
C ALA A 135 -8.06 -7.11 10.30
N TRP A 136 -6.80 -7.26 9.89
CA TRP A 136 -6.31 -8.41 9.15
C TRP A 136 -5.15 -9.06 9.87
N ARG A 137 -5.02 -10.39 9.75
CA ARG A 137 -3.92 -11.16 10.32
C ARG A 137 -3.18 -11.97 9.26
N GLY A 138 -1.86 -11.85 9.28
CA GLY A 138 -0.97 -12.65 8.45
C GLY A 138 -0.62 -13.97 9.11
N LEU A 139 -0.62 -15.05 8.34
CA LEU A 139 -0.18 -16.39 8.73
C LEU A 139 0.82 -16.87 7.68
N SER A 140 2.05 -17.19 8.08
CA SER A 140 3.12 -17.65 7.19
C SER A 140 3.38 -19.14 7.45
N TYR A 141 3.38 -19.94 6.39
CA TYR A 141 3.62 -21.38 6.43
C TYR A 141 4.91 -21.68 5.68
N LYS A 142 5.82 -22.43 6.32
CA LYS A 142 7.08 -22.86 5.73
C LYS A 142 6.92 -24.27 5.18
N TRP A 143 7.19 -24.44 3.89
CA TRP A 143 7.17 -25.75 3.23
C TRP A 143 8.34 -26.61 3.69
N ASN A 144 8.13 -27.92 3.74
CA ASN A 144 9.21 -28.90 3.93
C ASN A 144 9.99 -29.13 2.63
N ASP A 145 11.18 -29.71 2.75
CA ASP A 145 12.14 -29.86 1.64
C ASP A 145 11.59 -30.71 0.48
N ASP A 146 10.65 -31.63 0.74
CA ASP A 146 10.00 -32.45 -0.29
C ASP A 146 8.69 -31.84 -0.84
N ALA A 147 8.34 -30.63 -0.39
CA ALA A 147 7.12 -29.90 -0.73
C ALA A 147 5.82 -30.72 -0.54
N SER A 148 5.80 -31.67 0.40
CA SER A 148 4.62 -32.47 0.72
C SER A 148 3.64 -31.78 1.66
N ASP A 149 4.09 -30.79 2.44
CA ASP A 149 3.23 -29.94 3.29
C ASP A 149 3.98 -28.67 3.74
N ALA A 150 3.29 -27.78 4.44
CA ALA A 150 3.91 -26.63 5.09
C ALA A 150 3.34 -26.41 6.49
N VAL A 151 4.18 -25.95 7.42
CA VAL A 151 3.84 -25.76 8.84
C VAL A 151 3.75 -24.27 9.16
N LEU A 152 2.71 -23.88 9.91
CA LEU A 152 2.52 -22.53 10.40
C LEU A 152 3.69 -22.11 11.29
N LEU A 153 4.26 -20.94 11.01
CA LEU A 153 5.30 -20.34 11.85
C LEU A 153 4.67 -19.47 12.95
N PRO A 154 5.01 -19.69 14.23
CA PRO A 154 4.51 -18.85 15.33
C PRO A 154 5.20 -17.47 15.36
N ASP A 155 6.44 -17.40 14.87
CA ASP A 155 7.30 -16.22 14.89
C ASP A 155 8.03 -16.08 13.55
N ARG A 156 8.78 -14.98 13.40
CA ARG A 156 9.66 -14.78 12.24
C ARG A 156 10.73 -15.88 12.19
N GLU A 157 11.10 -16.28 10.97
CA GLU A 157 12.21 -17.19 10.74
C GLU A 157 13.06 -16.67 9.58
N ILE A 158 14.39 -16.84 9.66
CA ILE A 158 15.31 -16.51 8.57
C ILE A 158 16.16 -17.73 8.31
N LEU A 159 16.11 -18.26 7.09
CA LEU A 159 16.86 -19.45 6.70
C LEU A 159 17.78 -19.16 5.51
N PRO A 160 18.99 -19.75 5.51
CA PRO A 160 19.81 -19.77 4.31
C PRO A 160 19.20 -20.74 3.30
N LEU A 161 19.05 -20.28 2.07
CA LEU A 161 18.82 -21.07 0.87
C LEU A 161 20.10 -21.02 0.03
N PHE A 162 20.46 -22.14 -0.58
CA PHE A 162 21.64 -22.23 -1.43
C PHE A 162 21.16 -22.36 -2.87
N ILE A 163 21.44 -21.33 -3.66
CA ILE A 163 20.99 -21.22 -5.05
C ILE A 163 22.18 -21.53 -5.95
N GLU A 164 22.03 -22.45 -6.89
CA GLU A 164 23.03 -22.68 -7.92
C GLU A 164 23.19 -21.42 -8.76
N ASP A 165 24.40 -20.87 -8.77
CA ASP A 165 24.74 -19.63 -9.45
C ASP A 165 26.00 -19.88 -10.27
N PRO A 166 25.87 -20.14 -11.59
CA PRO A 166 27.00 -20.41 -12.46
C PRO A 166 28.04 -19.28 -12.50
N ASP A 167 27.63 -18.06 -12.13
CA ASP A 167 28.51 -16.88 -12.10
C ASP A 167 29.22 -16.71 -10.74
N ALA A 168 28.84 -17.48 -9.71
CA ALA A 168 29.46 -17.41 -8.39
C ALA A 168 30.76 -18.21 -8.32
N VAL A 169 31.69 -17.77 -7.46
CA VAL A 169 33.01 -18.39 -7.29
C VAL A 169 32.91 -19.87 -6.91
N ASP A 170 31.95 -20.21 -6.05
CA ASP A 170 31.74 -21.57 -5.55
C ASP A 170 30.56 -22.28 -6.25
N ALA A 171 30.10 -21.76 -7.40
CA ALA A 171 28.91 -22.20 -8.14
C ALA A 171 27.58 -22.13 -7.35
N PHE A 172 27.58 -21.55 -6.16
CA PHE A 172 26.39 -21.29 -5.36
C PHE A 172 26.43 -19.90 -4.73
N SER A 173 25.23 -19.34 -4.51
CA SER A 173 24.99 -18.10 -3.79
C SER A 173 24.11 -18.39 -2.56
N GLU A 174 24.53 -17.95 -1.37
CA GLU A 174 23.67 -17.98 -0.17
C GLU A 174 22.63 -16.86 -0.24
N TYR A 175 21.37 -17.23 -0.11
CA TYR A 175 20.22 -16.35 -0.09
C TYR A 175 19.46 -16.53 1.23
N ARG A 176 19.35 -15.48 2.04
CA ARG A 176 18.64 -15.55 3.32
C ARG A 176 17.16 -15.24 3.16
N TYR A 177 16.34 -16.30 3.06
CA TYR A 177 14.90 -16.16 2.97
C TYR A 177 14.31 -15.71 4.31
N PHE A 178 13.47 -14.68 4.28
CA PHE A 178 12.81 -14.13 5.45
C PHE A 178 11.33 -14.53 5.46
N PHE A 179 10.96 -15.38 6.41
CA PHE A 179 9.58 -15.69 6.71
C PHE A 179 9.04 -14.68 7.75
N PRO A 180 8.07 -13.81 7.42
CA PRO A 180 7.56 -12.85 8.38
C PRO A 180 6.72 -13.52 9.45
N GLY A 181 6.93 -13.13 10.70
CA GLY A 181 6.04 -13.47 11.80
C GLY A 181 4.77 -12.61 11.79
N PRO A 182 3.80 -12.90 12.68
CA PRO A 182 2.56 -12.13 12.79
C PRO A 182 2.80 -10.62 13.02
N GLN A 183 3.79 -10.25 13.83
CA GLN A 183 4.11 -8.84 14.13
C GLN A 183 4.80 -8.14 12.96
N ASP A 184 5.54 -8.86 12.10
CA ASP A 184 6.14 -8.27 10.90
C ASP A 184 5.06 -7.89 9.89
N CYS A 185 3.99 -8.70 9.78
CA CYS A 185 2.87 -8.39 8.90
C CYS A 185 2.22 -7.04 9.25
N THR A 186 2.12 -6.70 10.54
CA THR A 186 1.51 -5.44 11.00
C THR A 186 2.36 -4.19 10.70
N LEU A 187 3.61 -4.34 10.26
CA LEU A 187 4.44 -3.20 9.85
C LEU A 187 3.91 -2.56 8.56
N CYS A 188 3.37 -3.38 7.65
CA CYS A 188 2.88 -2.95 6.34
C CYS A 188 1.35 -2.95 6.28
N HIS A 189 0.72 -3.95 6.90
CA HIS A 189 -0.74 -4.11 6.94
C HIS A 189 -1.31 -3.30 8.11
N THR A 190 -1.39 -1.98 7.94
CA THR A 190 -1.87 -1.03 8.96
C THR A 190 -3.22 -0.42 8.58
N GLU A 191 -3.91 0.17 9.55
CA GLU A 191 -5.13 0.95 9.31
C GLU A 191 -4.89 2.10 8.33
N ALA A 192 -3.77 2.83 8.48
CA ALA A 192 -3.42 3.92 7.58
C ALA A 192 -3.21 3.44 6.13
N ALA A 193 -2.62 2.25 5.95
CA ALA A 193 -2.47 1.63 4.64
C ALA A 193 -3.78 0.99 4.11
N GLY A 194 -4.80 0.84 4.96
CA GLY A 194 -6.07 0.20 4.64
C GLY A 194 -6.02 -1.33 4.63
N TRP A 195 -5.03 -1.91 5.33
CA TRP A 195 -4.77 -3.34 5.50
C TRP A 195 -4.48 -4.14 4.23
N VAL A 196 -5.31 -4.08 3.18
CA VAL A 196 -5.09 -4.82 1.93
C VAL A 196 -4.32 -3.97 0.93
N LEU A 197 -3.06 -4.32 0.72
CA LEU A 197 -2.13 -3.49 -0.08
C LEU A 197 -2.27 -3.70 -1.59
N GLY A 198 -2.48 -4.96 -2.02
CA GLY A 198 -2.40 -5.35 -3.42
C GLY A 198 -3.73 -5.55 -4.13
N MET A 199 -4.78 -5.99 -3.42
CA MET A 199 -6.08 -6.27 -4.04
C MET A 199 -6.98 -5.03 -4.02
N ARG A 200 -6.76 -4.17 -5.02
CA ARG A 200 -7.48 -2.91 -5.21
C ARG A 200 -7.54 -2.55 -6.69
N THR A 201 -8.45 -1.66 -7.06
CA THR A 201 -8.69 -1.22 -8.45
C THR A 201 -7.40 -0.89 -9.20
N ALA A 202 -6.54 -0.03 -8.65
CA ALA A 202 -5.31 0.39 -9.32
C ALA A 202 -4.34 -0.76 -9.67
N GLN A 203 -4.33 -1.83 -8.89
CA GLN A 203 -3.47 -2.99 -9.14
C GLN A 203 -4.12 -4.05 -10.02
N LEU A 204 -5.45 -4.10 -10.06
CA LEU A 204 -6.22 -5.11 -10.79
C LEU A 204 -6.80 -4.59 -12.11
N ASN A 205 -6.74 -3.27 -12.37
CA ASN A 205 -7.09 -2.71 -13.68
C ASN A 205 -5.99 -3.06 -14.70
N GLY A 206 -6.01 -4.30 -15.16
CA GLY A 206 -4.93 -4.94 -15.90
C GLY A 206 -5.42 -6.21 -16.56
N LEU A 207 -4.71 -6.61 -17.61
CA LEU A 207 -5.00 -7.86 -18.32
C LEU A 207 -4.36 -9.04 -17.57
N ARG A 208 -5.09 -10.14 -17.50
CA ARG A 208 -4.60 -11.44 -17.02
C ARG A 208 -5.04 -12.53 -17.98
N ASP A 209 -4.18 -13.52 -18.17
CA ASP A 209 -4.51 -14.73 -18.93
C ASP A 209 -5.26 -15.73 -18.05
N TYR A 210 -6.45 -16.13 -18.49
CA TYR A 210 -7.29 -17.16 -17.90
C TYR A 210 -7.38 -18.34 -18.88
N ASP A 211 -6.31 -19.15 -18.92
CA ASP A 211 -6.21 -20.35 -19.75
C ASP A 211 -6.46 -20.10 -21.26
N GLY A 212 -5.83 -19.05 -21.79
CA GLY A 212 -5.91 -18.64 -23.19
C GLY A 212 -6.88 -17.48 -23.44
N ILE A 213 -7.64 -17.06 -22.43
CA ILE A 213 -8.51 -15.88 -22.50
C ILE A 213 -7.85 -14.72 -21.76
N LEU A 214 -7.29 -13.77 -22.52
CA LEU A 214 -6.73 -12.54 -21.98
C LEU A 214 -7.85 -11.53 -21.69
N ASP A 215 -8.06 -11.17 -20.43
CA ASP A 215 -9.18 -10.31 -20.01
C ASP A 215 -8.77 -9.32 -18.90
N ASN A 216 -9.49 -8.20 -18.81
CA ASN A 216 -9.32 -7.27 -17.69
C ASN A 216 -9.86 -7.93 -16.41
N GLN A 217 -9.04 -7.99 -15.37
CA GLN A 217 -9.41 -8.68 -14.13
C GLN A 217 -10.64 -8.05 -13.47
N LEU A 218 -10.82 -6.73 -13.54
CA LEU A 218 -12.03 -6.08 -13.01
C LEU A 218 -13.29 -6.52 -13.75
N ARG A 219 -13.18 -6.75 -15.06
CA ARG A 219 -14.26 -7.30 -15.88
C ARG A 219 -14.64 -8.71 -15.44
N VAL A 220 -13.64 -9.56 -15.25
CA VAL A 220 -13.83 -10.93 -14.77
C VAL A 220 -14.46 -10.95 -13.38
N LEU A 221 -13.91 -10.19 -12.42
CA LEU A 221 -14.43 -10.15 -11.06
C LEU A 221 -15.86 -9.60 -10.99
N ASN A 222 -16.18 -8.57 -11.78
CA ASN A 222 -17.54 -8.04 -11.89
C ASN A 222 -18.50 -9.10 -12.45
N HIS A 223 -18.11 -9.78 -13.54
CA HIS A 223 -18.93 -10.80 -14.20
C HIS A 223 -19.27 -11.97 -13.28
N ILE A 224 -18.28 -12.50 -12.57
CA ILE A 224 -18.48 -13.65 -11.68
C ILE A 224 -19.10 -13.24 -10.32
N GLY A 225 -19.55 -12.00 -10.15
CA GLY A 225 -20.29 -11.57 -8.96
C GLY A 225 -19.44 -11.43 -7.69
N VAL A 226 -18.17 -11.01 -7.83
CA VAL A 226 -17.29 -10.72 -6.67
C VAL A 226 -17.71 -9.44 -5.95
N PHE A 227 -18.23 -8.45 -6.66
CA PHE A 227 -18.67 -7.17 -6.10
C PHE A 227 -20.16 -7.18 -5.77
N SER A 228 -20.52 -6.49 -4.68
CA SER A 228 -21.92 -6.31 -4.23
C SER A 228 -22.77 -5.53 -5.23
N ASP A 229 -22.16 -4.54 -5.88
CA ASP A 229 -22.77 -3.76 -6.94
C ASP A 229 -22.01 -3.99 -8.26
N SER A 230 -22.74 -3.90 -9.38
CA SER A 230 -22.13 -3.90 -10.70
C SER A 230 -21.26 -2.65 -10.89
N ILE A 231 -20.05 -2.83 -11.40
CA ILE A 231 -19.09 -1.74 -11.64
C ILE A 231 -19.01 -1.33 -13.13
N GLY A 232 -19.97 -1.74 -13.94
CA GLY A 232 -20.01 -1.47 -15.38
C GLY A 232 -19.14 -2.42 -16.21
N GLU A 233 -18.82 -2.03 -17.44
CA GLU A 233 -18.00 -2.82 -18.39
C GLU A 233 -16.85 -1.99 -19.01
N ASP A 234 -16.74 -0.71 -18.65
CA ASP A 234 -15.67 0.18 -19.10
C ASP A 234 -14.78 0.59 -17.91
N TYR A 235 -13.51 0.18 -18.00
CA TYR A 235 -12.49 0.37 -16.96
C TYR A 235 -11.36 1.31 -17.44
N SER A 236 -11.50 1.93 -18.61
CA SER A 236 -10.47 2.77 -19.22
C SER A 236 -10.11 3.97 -18.34
N GLU A 237 -11.10 4.55 -17.66
CA GLU A 237 -10.95 5.69 -16.74
C GLU A 237 -10.70 5.26 -15.29
N PHE A 238 -10.54 3.96 -15.00
CA PHE A 238 -10.27 3.51 -13.64
C PHE A 238 -8.78 3.68 -13.32
N PRO A 239 -8.41 3.99 -12.06
CA PRO A 239 -7.02 4.07 -11.68
C PRO A 239 -6.23 2.82 -12.06
N ARG A 240 -4.97 2.99 -12.44
CA ARG A 240 -4.07 1.92 -12.82
C ARG A 240 -2.64 2.27 -12.41
N TRP A 241 -2.03 1.39 -11.62
CA TRP A 241 -0.59 1.37 -11.43
C TRP A 241 0.03 0.56 -12.55
N GLU A 242 1.22 0.98 -12.97
CA GLU A 242 1.88 0.43 -14.13
C GLU A 242 2.93 -0.59 -13.73
N ASN A 243 3.20 -1.55 -14.62
CA ASN A 243 4.28 -2.50 -14.42
C ASN A 243 5.63 -1.77 -14.46
N PRO A 244 6.43 -1.80 -13.38
CA PRO A 244 7.73 -1.14 -13.33
C PRO A 244 8.75 -1.63 -14.38
N LEU A 245 8.54 -2.84 -14.91
CA LEU A 245 9.42 -3.47 -15.90
C LEU A 245 8.96 -3.26 -17.36
N ASP A 246 7.77 -2.69 -17.60
CA ASP A 246 7.27 -2.46 -18.97
C ASP A 246 7.91 -1.20 -19.59
N GLU A 247 9.02 -1.37 -20.31
CA GLU A 247 9.75 -0.25 -20.93
C GLU A 247 8.92 0.57 -21.96
N ILE A 248 7.72 0.11 -22.36
CA ILE A 248 6.79 0.90 -23.18
C ILE A 248 6.14 2.02 -22.36
N VAL A 249 5.95 1.81 -21.06
CA VAL A 249 5.34 2.79 -20.16
C VAL A 249 6.33 3.92 -19.83
N PRO A 250 5.90 5.20 -19.83
CA PRO A 250 6.73 6.32 -19.42
C PRO A 250 7.42 6.10 -18.07
N LEU A 251 8.73 6.38 -18.03
CA LEU A 251 9.59 6.16 -16.88
C LEU A 251 9.03 6.73 -15.54
N PRO A 252 8.45 7.95 -15.47
CA PRO A 252 7.88 8.45 -14.22
C PRO A 252 6.74 7.59 -13.69
N LEU A 253 5.83 7.10 -14.53
CA LEU A 253 4.69 6.28 -14.09
C LEU A 253 5.16 4.94 -13.52
N ARG A 254 6.20 4.34 -14.12
CA ARG A 254 6.83 3.12 -13.61
C ARG A 254 7.51 3.34 -12.26
N ALA A 255 8.32 4.38 -12.15
CA ALA A 255 9.00 4.73 -10.90
C ALA A 255 7.99 5.02 -9.78
N ARG A 256 6.91 5.75 -10.07
CA ARG A 256 5.83 6.01 -9.10
C ARG A 256 5.09 4.74 -8.69
N SER A 257 4.86 3.80 -9.60
CA SER A 257 4.26 2.49 -9.28
C SER A 257 5.16 1.68 -8.35
N TYR A 258 6.46 1.63 -8.66
CA TYR A 258 7.47 0.97 -7.83
C TYR A 258 7.50 1.55 -6.40
N LEU A 259 7.54 2.89 -6.27
CA LEU A 259 7.52 3.56 -4.96
C LEU A 259 6.21 3.30 -4.21
N ALA A 260 5.07 3.28 -4.89
CA ALA A 260 3.78 3.04 -4.26
C ALA A 260 3.72 1.64 -3.61
N VAL A 261 4.19 0.60 -4.31
CA VAL A 261 4.13 -0.79 -3.82
C VAL A 261 5.20 -1.11 -2.79
N ASN A 262 6.41 -0.55 -2.93
CA ASN A 262 7.55 -0.87 -2.06
C ASN A 262 7.74 0.11 -0.90
N CYS A 263 7.14 1.30 -0.97
CA CYS A 263 7.36 2.36 0.02
C CYS A 263 6.08 3.04 0.49
N GLY A 264 5.13 3.32 -0.42
CA GLY A 264 3.98 4.21 -0.18
C GLY A 264 2.96 3.72 0.85
N HIS A 265 2.92 2.42 1.15
CA HIS A 265 2.08 1.89 2.22
C HIS A 265 2.61 2.27 3.62
N CYS A 266 3.93 2.38 3.78
CA CYS A 266 4.58 2.84 5.00
C CYS A 266 4.76 4.37 5.01
N HIS A 267 5.22 4.93 3.90
CA HIS A 267 5.52 6.35 3.73
C HIS A 267 4.30 7.10 3.20
N ARG A 268 3.41 7.44 4.12
CA ARG A 268 2.15 8.16 3.89
C ARG A 268 1.67 8.83 5.17
N PRO A 269 0.68 9.75 5.12
CA PRO A 269 0.03 10.25 6.32
C PRO A 269 -0.53 9.13 7.19
N GLY A 270 -0.22 9.16 8.49
CA GLY A 270 -0.59 8.11 9.46
C GLY A 270 0.25 6.83 9.36
N GLY A 271 1.26 6.79 8.49
CA GLY A 271 2.21 5.68 8.36
C GLY A 271 3.40 5.81 9.32
N VAL A 272 4.61 5.57 8.82
CA VAL A 272 5.83 5.64 9.65
C VAL A 272 6.31 7.08 9.83
N ASP A 273 6.59 7.48 11.07
CA ASP A 273 7.06 8.84 11.41
C ASP A 273 8.57 9.05 11.19
N ARG A 274 9.25 8.10 10.54
CA ARG A 274 10.70 8.09 10.35
C ARG A 274 11.18 8.95 9.17
N ALA A 275 10.32 9.19 8.20
CA ALA A 275 10.53 10.14 7.13
C ALA A 275 9.15 10.72 6.79
N ASN A 276 8.97 12.02 7.03
CA ASN A 276 7.71 12.74 6.78
C ASN A 276 7.49 12.95 5.28
N ILE A 277 7.32 11.86 4.54
CA ILE A 277 7.16 11.81 3.09
C ILE A 277 5.93 10.99 2.72
N ASP A 278 5.32 11.32 1.58
CA ASP A 278 4.16 10.62 1.03
C ASP A 278 4.50 10.04 -0.35
N LEU A 279 4.68 8.73 -0.41
CA LEU A 279 5.08 8.01 -1.62
C LEU A 279 3.91 7.23 -2.25
N ARG A 280 2.66 7.57 -1.92
CA ARG A 280 1.50 6.99 -2.60
C ARG A 280 1.53 7.36 -4.08
N TYR A 281 0.94 6.50 -4.92
CA TYR A 281 0.95 6.70 -6.37
C TYR A 281 0.32 8.05 -6.77
N ASP A 282 -0.85 8.35 -6.22
CA ASP A 282 -1.68 9.49 -6.60
C ASP A 282 -1.24 10.82 -5.95
N THR A 283 -0.26 10.80 -5.04
CA THR A 283 0.25 12.03 -4.40
C THR A 283 1.09 12.81 -5.42
N PRO A 284 0.74 14.06 -5.78
CA PRO A 284 1.54 14.87 -6.69
C PRO A 284 3.00 14.93 -6.23
N LEU A 285 3.98 14.87 -7.16
CA LEU A 285 5.39 14.81 -6.80
C LEU A 285 5.85 16.02 -5.95
N ALA A 286 5.24 17.19 -6.14
CA ALA A 286 5.51 18.38 -5.34
C ALA A 286 5.00 18.26 -3.89
N GLU A 287 4.01 17.40 -3.63
CA GLU A 287 3.36 17.22 -2.33
C GLU A 287 3.92 16.03 -1.54
N THR A 288 4.88 15.28 -2.11
CA THR A 288 5.45 14.09 -1.45
C THR A 288 6.42 14.42 -0.33
N ASN A 289 6.84 15.69 -0.20
CA ASN A 289 7.93 16.13 0.68
C ASN A 289 9.25 15.37 0.47
N SER A 290 9.50 14.86 -0.74
CA SER A 290 10.70 14.04 -1.03
C SER A 290 11.69 14.70 -2.00
N VAL A 291 11.24 15.56 -2.92
CA VAL A 291 12.11 16.16 -3.94
C VAL A 291 12.81 17.41 -3.44
N ASP A 292 14.14 17.39 -3.41
CA ASP A 292 15.01 18.42 -2.85
C ASP A 292 14.86 18.62 -1.32
N TRP A 293 14.18 17.69 -0.64
CA TRP A 293 14.01 17.70 0.81
C TRP A 293 15.22 17.11 1.54
N SER A 294 15.57 17.64 2.71
CA SER A 294 16.65 17.09 3.53
C SER A 294 16.21 15.82 4.26
N PRO A 295 17.03 14.76 4.31
CA PRO A 295 16.68 13.53 5.02
C PRO A 295 16.75 13.69 6.54
N MET A 296 15.79 13.12 7.26
CA MET A 296 15.74 13.12 8.73
C MET A 296 16.70 12.11 9.37
N LEU A 297 16.87 10.93 8.75
CA LEU A 297 17.63 9.79 9.29
C LEU A 297 19.11 9.77 8.85
N GLY A 298 19.74 10.93 8.75
CA GLY A 298 21.13 11.07 8.30
C GLY A 298 21.31 10.92 6.78
N ARG A 299 22.55 11.14 6.32
CA ARG A 299 22.89 11.31 4.90
C ARG A 299 23.62 10.14 4.26
N LEU A 300 23.84 9.03 4.99
CA LEU A 300 24.56 7.84 4.50
C LEU A 300 25.93 8.21 3.88
N ASP A 301 26.66 9.09 4.57
CA ASP A 301 27.96 9.66 4.14
C ASP A 301 27.95 10.48 2.84
N ALA A 302 26.79 10.66 2.21
CA ALA A 302 26.61 11.52 1.05
C ALA A 302 26.38 12.98 1.48
N SER A 303 27.46 13.76 1.55
CA SER A 303 27.37 15.19 1.88
C SER A 303 26.45 15.94 0.91
N GLY A 304 25.55 16.77 1.46
CA GLY A 304 24.55 17.51 0.68
C GLY A 304 23.44 16.64 0.08
N ALA A 305 23.30 15.39 0.50
CA ALA A 305 22.23 14.52 0.00
C ALA A 305 20.83 15.03 0.38
N LYS A 306 19.89 14.78 -0.54
CA LYS A 306 18.45 15.01 -0.37
C LYS A 306 17.74 13.66 -0.27
N ILE A 307 16.44 13.66 0.03
CA ILE A 307 15.61 12.44 -0.04
C ILE A 307 15.61 11.97 -1.50
N ILE A 308 15.18 12.84 -2.41
CA ILE A 308 15.41 12.75 -3.85
C ILE A 308 16.14 14.02 -4.28
N ASN A 309 17.31 13.90 -4.90
CA ASN A 309 18.08 15.02 -5.45
C ASN A 309 17.90 15.03 -6.98
N PRO A 310 17.15 15.98 -7.56
CA PRO A 310 16.90 16.02 -8.99
C PRO A 310 18.18 15.98 -9.82
N GLY A 311 18.26 15.04 -10.76
CA GLY A 311 19.41 14.90 -11.66
C GLY A 311 20.65 14.30 -10.99
N ASN A 312 20.55 13.86 -9.74
CA ASN A 312 21.68 13.29 -9.00
C ASN A 312 21.26 12.13 -8.09
N ALA A 313 21.13 10.94 -8.68
CA ALA A 313 20.81 9.71 -7.97
C ALA A 313 21.82 9.35 -6.87
N GLU A 314 23.12 9.66 -7.06
CA GLU A 314 24.16 9.37 -6.06
C GLU A 314 24.03 10.20 -4.77
N LYS A 315 23.39 11.37 -4.86
CA LYS A 315 23.06 12.23 -3.71
C LYS A 315 21.61 12.10 -3.25
N SER A 316 20.94 11.01 -3.61
CA SER A 316 19.55 10.74 -3.26
C SER A 316 19.45 9.61 -2.23
N THR A 317 19.19 9.97 -0.98
CA THR A 317 19.13 9.00 0.12
C THR A 317 18.03 7.95 -0.05
N LEU A 318 16.95 8.24 -0.77
CA LEU A 318 15.93 7.24 -1.11
C LEU A 318 16.56 6.07 -1.86
N LEU A 319 17.33 6.34 -2.93
CA LEU A 319 18.02 5.30 -3.71
C LEU A 319 19.13 4.63 -2.90
N LEU A 320 19.93 5.40 -2.16
CA LEU A 320 21.01 4.83 -1.35
C LEU A 320 20.49 3.83 -0.31
N ARG A 321 19.26 4.01 0.19
CA ARG A 321 18.61 3.06 1.10
C ARG A 321 18.16 1.78 0.39
N THR A 322 17.69 1.84 -0.86
CA THR A 322 17.35 0.64 -1.63
C THR A 322 18.57 -0.18 -2.03
N LEU A 323 19.74 0.46 -2.08
CA LEU A 323 21.04 -0.19 -2.34
C LEU A 323 21.74 -0.70 -1.08
N SER A 324 21.22 -0.42 0.12
CA SER A 324 21.83 -0.84 1.38
C SER A 324 21.26 -2.17 1.86
N LEU A 325 22.11 -3.02 2.46
CA LEU A 325 21.69 -4.21 3.21
C LEU A 325 21.94 -4.08 4.72
N THR A 326 22.32 -2.88 5.17
CA THR A 326 22.58 -2.57 6.58
C THR A 326 21.30 -2.18 7.32
N SER A 327 21.40 -1.67 8.56
CA SER A 327 20.25 -1.13 9.31
C SER A 327 19.54 0.04 8.61
N ASN A 328 20.14 0.64 7.58
CA ASN A 328 19.57 1.71 6.78
C ASN A 328 18.77 1.23 5.55
N ARG A 329 18.70 -0.07 5.30
CA ARG A 329 18.04 -0.66 4.14
C ARG A 329 16.56 -0.33 4.02
N MET A 330 16.08 -0.27 2.78
CA MET A 330 14.67 -0.18 2.43
C MET A 330 14.35 -1.16 1.29
N PRO A 331 13.31 -2.01 1.40
CA PRO A 331 12.45 -2.20 2.58
C PRO A 331 13.17 -2.78 3.82
N PRO A 332 12.70 -2.52 5.04
CA PRO A 332 13.37 -2.95 6.28
C PRO A 332 13.10 -4.42 6.65
N VAL A 333 12.12 -5.05 6.01
CA VAL A 333 11.67 -6.43 6.24
C VAL A 333 11.56 -7.17 4.90
N ALA A 334 11.75 -8.49 4.93
CA ALA A 334 11.70 -9.35 3.75
C ALA A 334 12.56 -8.86 2.57
N SER A 335 13.73 -8.26 2.88
CA SER A 335 14.75 -7.85 1.91
C SER A 335 16.15 -8.19 2.43
N SER A 336 16.73 -9.22 1.84
CA SER A 336 18.06 -9.75 2.11
C SER A 336 19.03 -9.54 0.96
N ILE A 337 18.52 -9.25 -0.23
CA ILE A 337 19.30 -8.87 -1.41
C ILE A 337 18.77 -7.56 -2.02
N VAL A 338 19.65 -6.89 -2.76
CA VAL A 338 19.31 -5.62 -3.43
C VAL A 338 18.42 -5.90 -4.64
N ASP A 339 17.31 -5.18 -4.74
CA ASP A 339 16.52 -5.09 -5.96
C ASP A 339 17.29 -4.26 -7.00
N GLN A 340 18.12 -4.92 -7.81
CA GLN A 340 18.96 -4.23 -8.80
C GLN A 340 18.12 -3.56 -9.89
N GLU A 341 17.04 -4.21 -10.35
CA GLU A 341 16.16 -3.68 -11.39
C GLU A 341 15.35 -2.49 -10.89
N GLY A 342 14.77 -2.61 -9.69
CA GLY A 342 14.08 -1.53 -9.00
C GLY A 342 14.98 -0.34 -8.69
N ALA A 343 16.19 -0.59 -8.20
CA ALA A 343 17.17 0.47 -7.94
C ALA A 343 17.62 1.16 -9.24
N ALA A 344 17.83 0.41 -10.33
CA ALA A 344 18.15 0.97 -11.63
C ALA A 344 17.01 1.83 -12.19
N LEU A 345 15.75 1.38 -12.07
CA LEU A 345 14.57 2.15 -12.44
C LEU A 345 14.52 3.50 -11.70
N ILE A 346 14.68 3.47 -10.38
CA ILE A 346 14.66 4.68 -9.55
C ILE A 346 15.84 5.59 -9.87
N ARG A 347 17.04 5.04 -10.10
CA ARG A 347 18.20 5.82 -10.54
C ARG A 347 17.92 6.57 -11.84
N ARG A 348 17.46 5.87 -12.90
CA ARG A 348 17.14 6.49 -14.19
C ARG A 348 16.09 7.59 -14.04
N TRP A 349 15.07 7.34 -13.22
CA TRP A 349 14.03 8.33 -12.96
C TRP A 349 14.60 9.58 -12.28
N ILE A 350 15.39 9.41 -11.22
CA ILE A 350 16.00 10.53 -10.47
C ILE A 350 16.97 11.33 -11.35
N ASP A 351 17.84 10.65 -12.10
CA ASP A 351 18.82 11.28 -13.00
C ASP A 351 18.12 12.04 -14.15
N GLY A 352 16.90 11.64 -14.51
CA GLY A 352 16.05 12.34 -15.47
C GLY A 352 15.23 13.50 -14.90
N LEU A 353 15.24 13.73 -13.58
CA LEU A 353 14.57 14.89 -12.98
C LEU A 353 15.44 16.15 -13.17
N ASP A 354 14.83 17.26 -13.51
CA ASP A 354 15.48 18.58 -13.57
C ASP A 354 14.69 19.64 -12.79
N ALA A 355 15.17 20.89 -12.78
CA ALA A 355 14.48 22.01 -12.12
C ALA A 355 13.09 22.31 -12.74
N SER A 356 12.85 21.92 -14.00
CA SER A 356 11.54 22.02 -14.65
C SER A 356 10.60 20.88 -14.26
N THR A 357 11.14 19.78 -13.74
CA THR A 357 10.39 18.65 -13.18
C THR A 357 9.77 19.00 -11.83
N LEU A 358 10.24 20.07 -11.18
CA LEU A 358 9.53 20.74 -10.07
C LEU A 358 8.28 21.50 -10.53
N VAL A 359 8.13 21.72 -11.85
CA VAL A 359 7.08 22.56 -12.47
C VAL A 359 6.07 21.74 -13.29
N ALA A 360 6.35 20.47 -13.58
CA ALA A 360 5.48 19.62 -14.39
C ALA A 360 4.69 18.59 -13.56
N SER A 361 3.63 19.07 -12.90
CA SER A 361 2.29 18.46 -12.75
C SER A 361 1.62 18.77 -11.39
N ALA A 362 1.26 20.03 -11.21
CA ALA A 362 -0.03 20.48 -10.68
C ALA A 362 -0.22 21.93 -11.19
N PRO A 363 -1.45 22.43 -11.43
CA PRO A 363 -1.64 23.85 -11.69
C PRO A 363 -0.99 24.61 -10.54
N GLN A 364 -0.21 25.66 -10.83
CA GLN A 364 0.21 26.61 -9.81
C GLN A 364 -1.04 27.18 -9.13
N HIS A 365 -1.43 26.57 -8.01
CA HIS A 365 -1.98 27.32 -6.90
C HIS A 365 -0.81 27.54 -5.96
N GLN A 366 -0.07 28.62 -6.21
CA GLN A 366 0.34 29.43 -5.07
C GLN A 366 -0.95 29.73 -4.31
N LEU A 367 -1.21 29.00 -3.21
CA LEU A 367 -2.32 29.37 -2.35
C LEU A 367 -1.92 30.70 -1.72
N ASP A 368 -2.36 31.79 -2.34
CA ASP A 368 -2.34 33.14 -1.76
C ASP A 368 -3.31 33.23 -0.54
N SER A 369 -3.93 32.12 -0.15
CA SER A 369 -4.92 32.02 0.91
C SER A 369 -4.32 31.40 2.18
N PHE A 370 -4.18 32.24 3.20
CA PHE A 370 -4.38 31.81 4.57
C PHE A 370 -5.88 31.68 4.82
N ALA A 371 -6.34 30.53 5.29
CA ALA A 371 -7.75 30.30 5.57
C ALA A 371 -7.93 29.35 6.75
N LEU A 372 -8.85 29.69 7.66
CA LEU A 372 -9.35 28.76 8.67
C LEU A 372 -10.79 28.37 8.31
N GLU A 373 -11.00 27.12 7.92
CA GLU A 373 -12.30 26.61 7.49
C GLU A 373 -13.25 26.40 8.67
N GLN A 374 -14.55 26.41 8.38
CA GLN A 374 -15.57 26.03 9.35
C GLN A 374 -15.44 24.54 9.68
N ASN A 375 -15.38 24.21 10.97
CA ASN A 375 -15.26 22.83 11.43
C ASN A 375 -16.49 21.99 10.98
N TYR A 376 -16.28 20.71 10.68
CA TYR A 376 -17.36 19.80 10.29
C TYR A 376 -17.23 18.44 11.01
N PRO A 377 -18.32 17.91 11.60
CA PRO A 377 -19.65 18.54 11.73
C PRO A 377 -19.65 19.75 12.69
N ASN A 378 -20.58 20.69 12.49
CA ASN A 378 -20.86 21.78 13.43
C ASN A 378 -22.38 22.07 13.46
N PRO A 379 -23.10 21.80 14.55
CA PRO A 379 -22.60 21.30 15.84
C PRO A 379 -22.05 19.87 15.77
N PHE A 380 -21.19 19.49 16.71
CA PHE A 380 -20.71 18.11 16.86
C PHE A 380 -20.94 17.55 18.27
N ASN A 381 -21.00 16.22 18.39
CA ASN A 381 -21.26 15.53 19.65
C ASN A 381 -20.10 14.68 20.18
N ALA A 382 -19.33 14.04 19.29
CA ALA A 382 -18.18 13.20 19.64
C ALA A 382 -16.86 13.80 19.16
N GLN A 383 -16.78 14.18 17.89
CA GLN A 383 -15.58 14.75 17.29
C GLN A 383 -15.94 15.69 16.14
N THR A 384 -15.05 16.63 15.84
CA THR A 384 -15.11 17.47 14.63
C THR A 384 -13.77 17.49 13.93
N THR A 385 -13.82 17.72 12.62
CA THR A 385 -12.65 18.02 11.80
C THR A 385 -12.48 19.53 11.67
N ILE A 386 -11.24 20.02 11.77
CA ILE A 386 -10.84 21.41 11.50
C ILE A 386 -9.85 21.38 10.35
N GLN A 387 -10.12 22.16 9.30
CA GLN A 387 -9.23 22.34 8.15
C GLN A 387 -8.71 23.77 8.13
N TYR A 388 -7.45 23.94 7.74
CA TYR A 388 -6.84 25.26 7.56
C TYR A 388 -5.75 25.26 6.50
N GLU A 389 -5.46 26.43 5.96
CA GLU A 389 -4.43 26.67 4.96
C GLU A 389 -3.35 27.59 5.54
N VAL A 390 -2.10 27.23 5.28
CA VAL A 390 -0.92 28.01 5.62
C VAL A 390 -0.35 28.56 4.31
N GLU A 391 -0.12 29.87 4.25
CA GLU A 391 0.36 30.57 3.05
C GLU A 391 1.90 30.57 2.91
N THR A 392 2.62 30.59 4.03
CA THR A 392 4.08 30.69 4.09
C THR A 392 4.65 29.72 5.12
N GLU A 393 5.84 29.19 4.87
CA GLU A 393 6.56 28.36 5.84
C GLU A 393 6.75 29.13 7.17
N GLY A 394 6.43 28.49 8.29
CA GLY A 394 6.65 29.07 9.61
C GLY A 394 5.98 28.31 10.75
N PRO A 395 6.14 28.77 12.00
CA PRO A 395 5.45 28.24 13.16
C PRO A 395 3.94 28.52 13.08
N VAL A 396 3.15 27.50 13.41
CA VAL A 396 1.70 27.57 13.48
C VAL A 396 1.21 27.16 14.87
N ASP A 397 0.26 27.92 15.39
CA ASP A 397 -0.54 27.58 16.56
C ASP A 397 -2.02 27.43 16.18
N LEU A 398 -2.67 26.38 16.67
CA LEU A 398 -4.11 26.23 16.62
C LEU A 398 -4.62 25.93 18.01
N THR A 399 -5.52 26.78 18.51
CA THR A 399 -5.97 26.74 19.91
C THR A 399 -7.46 26.97 20.03
N VAL A 400 -8.11 26.24 20.93
CA VAL A 400 -9.54 26.36 21.26
C VAL A 400 -9.70 27.19 22.54
N TYR A 401 -10.69 28.07 22.53
CA TYR A 401 -11.06 28.99 23.60
C TYR A 401 -12.55 28.91 23.90
N ASP A 402 -12.92 29.21 25.15
CA ASP A 402 -14.32 29.41 25.53
C ASP A 402 -14.82 30.84 25.17
N PRO A 403 -16.10 31.18 25.38
CA PRO A 403 -16.63 32.51 25.07
C PRO A 403 -16.04 33.66 25.89
N LEU A 404 -15.37 33.36 27.01
CA LEU A 404 -14.67 34.34 27.83
C LEU A 404 -13.19 34.49 27.41
N GLY A 405 -12.76 33.79 26.34
CA GLY A 405 -11.38 33.82 25.84
C GLY A 405 -10.40 32.98 26.66
N ARG A 406 -10.89 32.14 27.58
CA ARG A 406 -10.03 31.23 28.35
C ARG A 406 -9.59 30.06 27.47
N LEU A 407 -8.32 29.69 27.57
CA LEU A 407 -7.74 28.56 26.86
C LEU A 407 -8.43 27.26 27.28
N VAL A 408 -8.89 26.47 26.32
CA VAL A 408 -9.54 25.17 26.54
C VAL A 408 -8.63 24.04 26.08
N ARG A 409 -8.08 24.15 24.86
CA ARG A 409 -7.26 23.09 24.26
C ARG A 409 -6.23 23.68 23.31
N THR A 410 -5.00 23.20 23.39
CA THR A 410 -3.99 23.44 22.36
C THR A 410 -3.97 22.26 21.38
N LEU A 411 -4.27 22.52 20.11
CA LEU A 411 -4.34 21.49 19.06
C LEU A 411 -3.03 21.42 18.25
N VAL A 412 -2.40 22.56 18.04
CA VAL A 412 -1.07 22.70 17.42
C VAL A 412 -0.31 23.78 18.19
N GLN A 413 0.94 23.52 18.53
CA GLN A 413 1.79 24.45 19.30
C GLN A 413 3.15 24.62 18.61
N MET A 414 3.45 25.84 18.17
CA MET A 414 4.74 26.25 17.57
C MET A 414 5.26 25.25 16.52
N LYS A 415 4.35 24.64 15.76
CA LYS A 415 4.71 23.59 14.80
C LYS A 415 5.15 24.24 13.50
N GLN A 416 6.36 23.94 13.04
CA GLN A 416 6.81 24.36 11.72
C GLN A 416 5.97 23.66 10.65
N GLN A 417 5.32 24.43 9.79
CA GLN A 417 4.45 23.95 8.72
C GLN A 417 4.78 24.69 7.42
N MET A 418 4.88 23.94 6.32
CA MET A 418 5.05 24.49 4.97
C MET A 418 3.73 25.10 4.46
N PRO A 419 3.75 25.90 3.38
CA PRO A 419 2.53 26.28 2.69
C PRO A 419 1.70 25.06 2.29
N GLY A 420 0.39 25.10 2.52
CA GLY A 420 -0.50 23.99 2.19
C GLY A 420 -1.72 23.88 3.09
N ARG A 421 -2.60 22.92 2.76
CA ARG A 421 -3.82 22.64 3.50
C ARG A 421 -3.59 21.54 4.53
N TYR A 422 -4.00 21.79 5.76
CA TYR A 422 -3.89 20.89 6.90
C TYR A 422 -5.27 20.52 7.44
N THR A 423 -5.37 19.32 7.97
CA THR A 423 -6.60 18.79 8.57
C THR A 423 -6.27 18.11 9.88
N LEU A 424 -7.03 18.40 10.94
CA LEU A 424 -6.94 17.71 12.23
C LEU A 424 -8.31 17.48 12.84
N ARG A 425 -8.37 16.58 13.82
CA ARG A 425 -9.58 16.26 14.57
C ARG A 425 -9.48 16.78 15.99
N TRP A 426 -10.61 17.24 16.53
CA TRP A 426 -10.77 17.55 17.94
C TRP A 426 -11.98 16.77 18.48
N ASP A 427 -11.80 16.17 19.66
CA ASP A 427 -12.73 15.27 20.33
C ASP A 427 -13.59 15.97 21.40
N GLY A 428 -13.55 17.30 21.45
CA GLY A 428 -14.28 18.08 22.45
C GLY A 428 -13.74 17.92 23.88
N ARG A 429 -12.44 17.61 24.05
CA ARG A 429 -11.78 17.58 25.36
C ARG A 429 -10.85 18.78 25.57
N ASP A 430 -10.65 19.16 26.82
CA ASP A 430 -9.67 20.18 27.23
C ASP A 430 -8.25 19.60 27.30
N ASP A 431 -7.25 20.41 27.66
CA ASP A 431 -5.85 19.96 27.80
C ASP A 431 -5.65 18.92 28.93
N ASN A 432 -6.58 18.79 29.88
CA ASN A 432 -6.56 17.77 30.93
C ASN A 432 -7.27 16.46 30.51
N GLY A 433 -7.77 16.38 29.27
CA GLY A 433 -8.51 15.23 28.77
C GLY A 433 -9.96 15.16 29.28
N LEU A 434 -10.45 16.19 29.96
CA LEU A 434 -11.83 16.27 30.43
C LEU A 434 -12.72 16.79 29.30
N ALA A 435 -13.91 16.20 29.24
CA ALA A 435 -14.86 16.49 28.18
C ALA A 435 -15.53 17.86 28.44
N VAL A 436 -15.46 18.79 27.47
CA VAL A 436 -16.03 20.15 27.63
C VAL A 436 -17.56 20.13 27.66
N ALA A 437 -18.21 21.12 28.30
CA ALA A 437 -19.68 21.21 28.33
C ALA A 437 -20.27 21.56 26.95
N SER A 438 -21.54 21.24 26.72
CA SER A 438 -22.29 21.72 25.54
C SER A 438 -22.28 23.25 25.51
N GLY A 439 -21.96 23.84 24.35
CA GLY A 439 -21.85 25.29 24.25
C GLY A 439 -21.08 25.78 23.04
N LEU A 440 -20.96 27.11 22.96
CA LEU A 440 -20.20 27.81 21.94
C LEU A 440 -18.72 27.87 22.34
N PHE A 441 -17.83 27.59 21.40
CA PHE A 441 -16.39 27.79 21.56
C PHE A 441 -15.82 28.46 20.31
N PHE A 442 -14.56 28.88 20.41
CA PHE A 442 -13.82 29.50 19.33
C PHE A 442 -12.51 28.76 19.11
N TYR A 443 -12.10 28.56 17.87
CA TYR A 443 -10.76 28.05 17.55
C TYR A 443 -10.05 29.08 16.69
N ARG A 444 -8.77 29.29 17.01
CA ARG A 444 -7.94 30.33 16.43
C ARG A 444 -6.66 29.75 15.89
N LEU A 445 -6.42 30.02 14.61
CA LEU A 445 -5.19 29.72 13.90
C LEU A 445 -4.30 30.95 13.92
N ARG A 446 -3.03 30.78 14.26
CA ARG A 446 -2.02 31.83 14.25
C ARG A 446 -0.77 31.35 13.53
N THR A 447 -0.26 32.18 12.63
CA THR A 447 1.08 32.09 12.03
C THR A 447 1.89 33.33 12.45
N ASP A 448 3.12 33.45 11.98
CA ASP A 448 3.91 34.68 12.14
C ASP A 448 3.26 35.91 11.46
N LEU A 449 2.46 35.70 10.41
CA LEU A 449 1.92 36.77 9.57
C LEU A 449 0.43 37.06 9.79
N ARG A 450 -0.36 36.05 10.18
CA ARG A 450 -1.83 36.17 10.23
C ARG A 450 -2.45 35.45 11.42
N THR A 451 -3.69 35.82 11.72
CA THR A 451 -4.51 35.15 12.73
C THR A 451 -5.96 35.13 12.26
N GLU A 452 -6.58 33.95 12.26
CA GLU A 452 -8.01 33.79 11.98
C GLU A 452 -8.70 33.04 13.11
N THR A 453 -9.98 33.35 13.34
CA THR A 453 -10.78 32.73 14.39
C THR A 453 -12.14 32.34 13.84
N ARG A 454 -12.59 31.14 14.18
CA ARG A 454 -13.91 30.61 13.83
C ARG A 454 -14.61 30.12 15.09
N LYS A 455 -15.94 30.08 15.04
CA LYS A 455 -16.77 29.56 16.12
C LYS A 455 -17.16 28.12 15.85
N LEU A 456 -17.34 27.32 16.88
CA LEU A 456 -17.90 25.96 16.81
C LEU A 456 -18.90 25.74 17.94
N LEU A 457 -19.77 24.74 17.77
CA LEU A 457 -20.78 24.37 18.75
C LEU A 457 -20.61 22.90 19.15
N VAL A 458 -20.54 22.64 20.45
CA VAL A 458 -20.49 21.30 21.03
C VAL A 458 -21.86 20.94 21.60
N VAL A 459 -22.36 19.74 21.30
CA VAL A 459 -23.63 19.21 21.81
C VAL A 459 -23.41 17.83 22.42
N ARG A 460 -23.52 17.72 23.74
CA ARG A 460 -23.45 16.47 24.50
C ARG A 460 -24.83 15.90 24.79
#